data_AF-A0A5S6PZU3-F1
#
_entry.id   AF-A0A5S6PZU3-F1
#
_cell.length_a   1.000
_cell.length_b   1.000
_cell.length_c   1.000
_cell.angle_alpha   90.00
_cell.angle_beta   90.00
_cell.angle_gamma   90.00
#
_symmetry.space_group_name_H-M   'P 1'
#
loop_
_entity.id
_entity.type
_entity.pdbx_description
1 polymer ?
#
loop_
_entity_poly.entity_id
_entity_poly.type
_entity_poly.pdbx_seq_one_letter_code
_entity_poly.pdbx_strand_id
1 'polypeptide(L)'
;MRSILSRNQLSVTDVNVLFDAYHGRKASSVELIRDPVFMELLLESLFSYKSTLQEDVVPKYIFLLAFASVMIETREKVGFIVLLTFRHTYVSELTSTKAYRKFAIHFILLDEIATLHGYFHRKIFELYKVLFESDCNGYDVLSRLGRSEC
;
A
#
# COMPACT_ATOMS: atom_id res chain seq x y z
N MET A 1 12.65 -3.49 13.22
CA MET A 1 12.70 -2.05 12.88
C MET A 1 14.10 -1.45 12.90
N ARG A 2 14.77 -1.18 14.05
CA ARG A 2 16.06 -0.43 14.09
C ARG A 2 17.09 -0.78 12.99
N SER A 3 17.33 -2.08 12.74
CA SER A 3 18.26 -2.54 11.68
C SER A 3 17.81 -2.25 10.25
N ILE A 4 16.49 -2.14 9.99
CA ILE A 4 15.90 -1.75 8.70
C ILE A 4 16.22 -0.28 8.42
N LEU A 5 15.97 0.57 9.42
CA LEU A 5 16.19 2.01 9.36
C LEU A 5 17.70 2.33 9.22
N SER A 6 18.56 1.70 10.02
CA SER A 6 20.00 1.98 10.03
C SER A 6 20.73 1.61 8.74
N ARG A 7 20.16 0.72 7.92
CA ARG A 7 20.69 0.36 6.58
C ARG A 7 19.88 0.94 5.42
N ASN A 8 18.80 1.67 5.73
CA ASN A 8 17.79 2.17 4.79
C ASN A 8 17.36 1.14 3.71
N GLN A 9 17.05 -0.09 4.13
CA GLN A 9 16.68 -1.17 3.20
C GLN A 9 15.72 -2.18 3.84
N LEU A 10 14.64 -2.48 3.13
CA LEU A 10 13.62 -3.46 3.51
C LEU A 10 13.77 -4.75 2.70
N SER A 11 13.90 -5.90 3.37
CA SER A 11 13.97 -7.21 2.72
C SER A 11 12.72 -8.06 2.97
N VAL A 12 12.53 -9.09 2.15
CA VAL A 12 11.46 -10.09 2.31
C VAL A 12 11.47 -10.73 3.70
N THR A 13 12.65 -10.98 4.28
CA THR A 13 12.79 -11.54 5.62
C THR A 13 12.24 -10.60 6.70
N ASP A 14 12.50 -9.29 6.59
CA ASP A 14 11.94 -8.31 7.54
C ASP A 14 10.42 -8.21 7.40
N VAL A 15 9.90 -8.24 6.17
CA VAL A 15 8.46 -8.19 5.90
C VAL A 15 7.74 -9.43 6.44
N ASN A 16 8.34 -10.62 6.34
CA ASN A 16 7.79 -11.81 7.00
C ASN A 16 7.74 -11.63 8.53
N VAL A 17 8.85 -11.23 9.16
CA VAL A 17 8.92 -11.02 10.62
C VAL A 17 7.95 -9.94 11.11
N LEU A 18 7.78 -8.86 10.36
CA LEU A 18 6.82 -7.80 10.66
C LEU A 18 5.38 -8.27 10.41
N PHE A 19 5.11 -8.96 9.30
CA PHE A 19 3.79 -9.51 9.01
C PHE A 19 3.30 -10.41 10.15
N ASP A 20 4.12 -11.36 10.61
CA ASP A 20 3.78 -12.24 11.73
C ASP A 20 3.53 -11.46 13.04
N ALA A 21 4.28 -10.38 13.28
CA ALA A 21 4.18 -9.52 14.47
C ALA A 21 2.96 -8.57 14.48
N TYR A 22 2.34 -8.29 13.33
CA TYR A 22 1.14 -7.44 13.21
C TYR A 22 -0.13 -8.21 12.82
N HIS A 23 0.00 -9.39 12.21
CA HIS A 23 -1.10 -10.32 11.91
C HIS A 23 -1.49 -11.18 13.14
N GLY A 24 -0.61 -11.27 14.15
CA GLY A 24 -0.86 -11.98 15.41
C GLY A 24 -1.92 -11.31 16.31
N ARG A 25 -2.55 -12.10 17.21
CA ARG A 25 -3.64 -11.64 18.12
C ARG A 25 -3.28 -10.51 19.08
N LYS A 26 -1.98 -10.23 19.26
CA LYS A 26 -1.44 -9.11 20.05
C LYS A 26 -0.46 -8.36 19.15
N ALA A 27 -1.01 -7.64 18.18
CA ALA A 27 -0.24 -6.78 17.29
C ALA A 27 0.67 -5.85 18.11
N SER A 28 1.86 -5.56 17.59
CA SER A 28 2.72 -4.52 18.14
C SER A 28 2.07 -3.13 17.95
N SER A 29 2.52 -2.11 18.70
CA SER A 29 1.95 -0.76 18.53
C SER A 29 2.22 -0.21 17.14
N VAL A 30 1.19 0.41 16.55
CA VAL A 30 1.18 0.90 15.17
C VAL A 30 2.23 2.00 14.96
N GLU A 31 2.57 2.75 16.02
CA GLU A 31 3.60 3.81 15.98
C GLU A 31 4.91 3.36 15.34
N LEU A 32 5.34 2.11 15.60
CA LEU A 32 6.62 1.61 15.13
C LEU A 32 6.68 1.43 13.60
N ILE A 33 5.58 1.01 12.97
CA ILE A 33 5.47 0.87 11.50
C ILE A 33 4.95 2.14 10.82
N ARG A 34 4.60 3.17 11.60
CA ARG A 34 4.36 4.55 11.13
C ARG A 34 5.62 5.41 11.09
N ASP A 35 6.80 4.82 11.27
CA ASP A 35 8.06 5.48 10.96
C ASP A 35 8.07 5.93 9.47
N PRO A 36 8.29 7.22 9.16
CA PRO A 36 8.20 7.73 7.79
C PRO A 36 9.19 7.08 6.82
N VAL A 37 10.39 6.72 7.29
CA VAL A 37 11.42 6.07 6.45
C VAL A 37 11.03 4.63 6.16
N PHE A 38 10.47 3.91 7.13
CA PHE A 38 9.92 2.57 6.89
C PHE A 38 8.72 2.59 5.93
N MET A 39 7.79 3.53 6.07
CA MET A 39 6.69 3.68 5.13
C MET A 39 7.19 4.07 3.73
N GLU A 40 8.24 4.90 3.63
CA GLU A 40 8.89 5.20 2.35
C GLU A 40 9.53 3.97 1.70
N LEU A 41 10.16 3.10 2.49
CA LEU A 41 10.72 1.82 2.02
C LEU A 41 9.63 0.82 1.57
N LEU A 42 8.46 0.80 2.21
CA LEU A 42 7.30 0.04 1.74
C LEU A 42 6.80 0.56 0.39
N LEU A 43 6.68 1.89 0.23
CA LEU A 43 6.24 2.53 -1.00
C LEU A 43 7.22 2.27 -2.16
N GLU A 44 8.53 2.41 -1.95
CA GLU A 44 9.54 2.05 -2.96
C GLU A 44 9.46 0.56 -3.34
N SER A 45 9.35 -0.33 -2.35
CA SER A 45 9.31 -1.77 -2.60
C SER A 45 8.09 -2.18 -3.44
N LEU A 46 6.92 -1.58 -3.17
CA LEU A 46 5.67 -1.89 -3.87
C LEU A 46 5.54 -1.21 -5.24
N PHE A 47 5.97 0.05 -5.35
CA PHE A 47 5.57 0.93 -6.44
C PHE A 47 6.72 1.48 -7.29
N SER A 48 7.98 1.14 -6.98
CA SER A 48 9.09 1.45 -7.88
C SER A 48 8.94 0.69 -9.20
N TYR A 49 9.16 1.37 -10.32
CA TYR A 49 9.20 0.77 -11.67
C TYR A 49 10.32 -0.29 -11.85
N LYS A 50 11.20 -0.44 -10.85
CA LYS A 50 12.23 -1.47 -10.74
C LYS A 50 11.87 -2.61 -9.77
N SER A 51 10.65 -2.64 -9.23
CA SER A 51 10.27 -3.66 -8.24
C SER A 51 10.32 -5.07 -8.84
N THR A 52 11.13 -5.93 -8.23
CA THR A 52 11.24 -7.35 -8.55
C THR A 52 10.58 -8.22 -7.48
N LEU A 53 9.57 -7.70 -6.76
CA LEU A 53 8.86 -8.47 -5.74
C LEU A 53 8.08 -9.64 -6.36
N GLN A 54 8.18 -10.81 -5.72
CA GLN A 54 7.44 -12.00 -6.11
C GLN A 54 5.98 -11.89 -5.67
N GLU A 55 5.07 -12.38 -6.50
CA GLU A 55 3.61 -12.16 -6.37
C GLU A 55 3.00 -12.76 -5.08
N ASP A 56 3.65 -13.76 -4.49
CA ASP A 56 3.29 -14.36 -3.19
C ASP A 56 3.68 -13.50 -1.97
N VAL A 57 4.67 -12.62 -2.13
CA VAL A 57 5.17 -11.75 -1.05
C VAL A 57 4.47 -10.39 -1.06
N VAL A 58 4.07 -9.89 -2.24
CA VAL A 58 3.38 -8.61 -2.43
C VAL A 58 2.19 -8.39 -1.46
N PRO A 59 1.29 -9.36 -1.19
CA PRO A 59 0.22 -9.19 -0.21
C PRO A 59 0.68 -8.84 1.21
N LYS A 60 1.87 -9.28 1.64
CA LYS A 60 2.43 -8.97 2.96
C LYS A 60 2.94 -7.53 3.04
N TYR A 61 3.57 -7.04 1.97
CA TYR A 61 3.95 -5.63 1.84
C TYR A 61 2.72 -4.73 1.85
N ILE A 62 1.67 -5.07 1.08
CA ILE A 62 0.42 -4.31 1.05
C ILE A 62 -0.29 -4.36 2.41
N PHE A 63 -0.35 -5.51 3.07
CA PHE A 63 -0.91 -5.62 4.43
C PHE A 63 -0.20 -4.67 5.41
N LEU A 64 1.14 -4.65 5.43
CA LEU A 64 1.89 -3.76 6.32
C LEU A 64 1.66 -2.28 5.98
N LEU A 65 1.59 -1.91 4.70
CA LEU A 65 1.31 -0.54 4.28
C LEU A 65 -0.12 -0.10 4.66
N ALA A 66 -1.12 -0.92 4.35
CA ALA A 66 -2.52 -0.68 4.68
C ALA A 66 -2.75 -0.62 6.20
N PHE A 67 -2.08 -1.48 6.96
CA PHE A 67 -2.11 -1.45 8.42
C PHE A 67 -1.44 -0.17 8.95
N ALA A 68 -0.28 0.21 8.43
CA ALA A 68 0.43 1.43 8.85
C ALA A 68 -0.36 2.72 8.54
N SER A 69 -1.04 2.83 7.40
CA SER A 69 -1.88 3.98 7.10
C SER A 69 -3.19 3.97 7.90
N VAL A 70 -4.00 2.91 7.77
CA VAL A 70 -5.40 2.88 8.24
C VAL A 70 -5.54 2.70 9.76
N MET A 71 -4.60 2.03 10.46
CA MET A 71 -4.77 1.71 11.89
C MET A 71 -4.59 2.90 12.84
N ILE A 72 -5.63 3.73 12.98
CA ILE A 72 -5.73 4.67 14.10
C ILE A 72 -5.94 3.85 15.39
N GLU A 73 -5.02 3.93 16.35
CA GLU A 73 -5.19 3.37 17.71
C GLU A 73 -6.20 4.19 18.52
N THR A 74 -7.47 4.21 18.08
CA THR A 74 -8.56 4.79 18.87
C THR A 74 -8.76 3.95 20.13
N ARG A 75 -8.47 4.51 21.31
CA ARG A 75 -8.82 3.88 22.60
C ARG A 75 -10.33 3.59 22.72
N GLU A 76 -11.15 4.28 21.92
CA GLU A 76 -12.59 4.06 21.80
C GLU A 76 -13.04 3.81 20.34
N LYS A 77 -13.08 2.52 19.97
CA LYS A 77 -13.97 1.84 18.99
C LYS A 77 -14.18 2.36 17.54
N VAL A 78 -13.82 3.59 17.15
CA VAL A 78 -14.18 4.13 15.83
C VAL A 78 -13.33 3.54 14.69
N GLY A 79 -12.06 3.17 14.94
CA GLY A 79 -11.14 2.62 13.93
C GLY A 79 -11.51 1.25 13.33
N PHE A 80 -12.62 0.63 13.74
CA PHE A 80 -13.03 -0.69 13.25
C PHE A 80 -13.60 -0.73 11.83
N ILE A 81 -14.20 0.37 11.35
CA ILE A 81 -15.01 0.34 10.12
C ILE A 81 -14.13 0.10 8.88
N VAL A 82 -13.08 0.91 8.69
CA VAL A 82 -12.19 0.78 7.52
C VAL A 82 -11.46 -0.57 7.53
N LEU A 83 -11.09 -1.08 8.71
CA LEU A 83 -10.53 -2.42 8.90
C LEU A 83 -11.48 -3.54 8.45
N LEU A 84 -12.79 -3.42 8.69
CA LEU A 84 -13.78 -4.42 8.27
C LEU A 84 -13.98 -4.39 6.76
N THR A 85 -14.06 -3.20 6.16
CA THR A 85 -14.10 -3.04 4.69
C THR A 85 -12.84 -3.64 4.06
N PHE A 86 -11.64 -3.32 4.57
CA PHE A 86 -10.40 -3.90 4.07
C PHE A 86 -10.37 -5.42 4.24
N ARG A 87 -10.63 -5.94 5.45
CA ARG A 87 -10.54 -7.38 5.72
C ARG A 87 -11.55 -8.22 4.94
N HIS A 88 -12.73 -7.69 4.63
CA HIS A 88 -13.72 -8.41 3.81
C HIS A 88 -13.39 -8.31 2.32
N THR A 89 -13.17 -7.10 1.80
CA THR A 89 -12.90 -6.84 0.38
C THR A 89 -11.58 -7.45 -0.08
N TYR A 90 -10.48 -7.20 0.66
CA TYR A 90 -9.14 -7.67 0.31
C TYR A 90 -9.03 -9.20 0.26
N VAL A 91 -9.69 -9.91 1.20
CA VAL A 91 -9.73 -11.38 1.21
C VAL A 91 -10.62 -11.93 0.08
N SER A 92 -11.71 -11.23 -0.28
CA SER A 92 -12.55 -11.64 -1.41
C SER A 92 -11.88 -11.46 -2.77
N GLU A 93 -11.11 -10.38 -2.97
CA GLU A 93 -10.49 -10.07 -4.26
C GLU A 93 -9.21 -10.86 -4.54
N LEU A 94 -8.43 -11.24 -3.52
CA LEU A 94 -7.21 -12.04 -3.72
C LEU A 94 -7.46 -13.45 -4.29
N THR A 95 -8.70 -13.94 -4.24
CA THR A 95 -9.05 -15.32 -4.62
C THR A 95 -9.73 -15.45 -5.99
N SER A 96 -10.10 -14.32 -6.65
CA SER A 96 -10.91 -14.35 -7.88
C SER A 96 -10.38 -13.44 -8.99
N THR A 97 -10.15 -14.07 -10.15
CA THR A 97 -9.84 -13.48 -11.47
C THR A 97 -8.48 -12.79 -11.65
N LYS A 98 -7.78 -13.18 -12.72
CA LYS A 98 -6.59 -12.48 -13.23
C LYS A 98 -7.00 -11.25 -14.07
N ALA A 99 -6.06 -10.33 -14.24
CA ALA A 99 -6.08 -9.17 -15.14
C ALA A 99 -6.96 -7.96 -14.81
N TYR A 100 -7.98 -8.05 -13.94
CA TYR A 100 -8.75 -6.87 -13.50
C TYR A 100 -8.53 -6.56 -12.01
N ARG A 101 -8.84 -5.31 -11.61
CA ARG A 101 -8.69 -4.76 -10.23
C ARG A 101 -7.28 -4.60 -9.64
N LYS A 102 -6.19 -5.13 -10.24
CA LYS A 102 -4.78 -5.03 -9.72
C LYS A 102 -4.26 -3.60 -9.46
N PHE A 103 -4.98 -2.55 -9.84
CA PHE A 103 -4.69 -1.14 -9.53
C PHE A 103 -5.67 -0.47 -8.55
N ALA A 104 -6.95 -0.88 -8.52
CA ALA A 104 -8.01 -0.12 -7.85
C ALA A 104 -7.77 0.02 -6.33
N ILE A 105 -7.46 -1.10 -5.65
CA ILE A 105 -7.19 -1.10 -4.21
C ILE A 105 -5.86 -0.42 -3.84
N HIS A 106 -4.91 -0.36 -4.77
CA HIS A 106 -3.66 0.38 -4.59
C HIS A 106 -3.89 1.89 -4.67
N PHE A 107 -4.73 2.37 -5.60
CA PHE A 107 -5.09 3.78 -5.69
C PHE A 107 -5.88 4.26 -4.47
N ILE A 108 -6.80 3.43 -3.93
CA ILE A 108 -7.51 3.75 -2.67
C ILE A 108 -6.52 3.85 -1.49
N LEU A 109 -5.51 2.97 -1.42
CA LEU A 109 -4.46 3.07 -0.40
C LEU A 109 -3.60 4.32 -0.56
N LEU A 110 -3.23 4.69 -1.78
CA LEU A 110 -2.43 5.88 -2.07
C LEU A 110 -3.19 7.17 -1.73
N ASP A 111 -4.49 7.22 -1.99
CA ASP A 111 -5.36 8.36 -1.65
C ASP A 111 -5.57 8.51 -0.14
N GLU A 112 -5.77 7.41 0.59
CA GLU A 112 -5.82 7.39 2.06
C GLU A 112 -4.47 7.82 2.68
N ILE A 113 -3.34 7.33 2.15
CA ILE A 113 -2.00 7.76 2.58
C ILE A 113 -1.79 9.25 2.30
N ALA A 114 -2.22 9.76 1.14
CA ALA A 114 -2.14 11.19 0.84
C ALA A 114 -3.01 12.02 1.80
N THR A 115 -4.22 11.56 2.10
CA THR A 115 -5.14 12.22 3.04
C THR A 115 -4.58 12.29 4.47
N LEU A 116 -3.93 11.21 4.94
CA LEU A 116 -3.40 11.12 6.31
C LEU A 116 -1.96 11.64 6.48
N HIS A 117 -1.15 11.67 5.41
CA HIS A 117 0.30 11.86 5.50
C HIS A 117 0.87 12.80 4.42
N GLY A 118 0.78 14.11 4.68
CA GLY A 118 1.29 15.16 3.79
C GLY A 118 2.76 15.03 3.35
N TYR A 119 3.59 14.33 4.13
CA TYR A 119 4.97 14.00 3.75
C TYR A 119 5.08 13.22 2.42
N PHE A 120 4.11 12.35 2.12
CA PHE A 120 4.14 11.52 0.91
C PHE A 120 3.49 12.16 -0.32
N HIS A 121 2.82 13.31 -0.19
CA HIS A 121 2.09 13.98 -1.29
C HIS A 121 2.88 14.03 -2.60
N ARG A 122 4.12 14.52 -2.55
CA ARG A 122 4.98 14.62 -3.74
C ARG A 122 5.30 13.25 -4.34
N LYS A 123 5.60 12.25 -3.51
CA LYS A 123 6.00 10.91 -3.94
C LYS A 123 4.82 10.14 -4.55
N ILE A 124 3.64 10.30 -3.97
CA ILE A 124 2.38 9.75 -4.44
C ILE A 124 1.96 10.43 -5.76
N PHE A 125 2.13 11.75 -5.89
CA PHE A 125 1.86 12.48 -7.13
C PHE A 125 2.75 12.02 -8.31
N GLU A 126 4.07 11.90 -8.11
CA GLU A 126 4.96 11.37 -9.15
C GLU A 126 4.62 9.92 -9.51
N LEU A 127 4.18 9.10 -8.54
CA LEU A 127 3.69 7.75 -8.80
C LEU A 127 2.40 7.73 -9.63
N TYR A 128 1.39 8.54 -9.27
CA TYR A 128 0.17 8.69 -10.08
C TYR A 128 0.49 9.10 -11.51
N LYS A 129 1.42 10.04 -11.69
CA LYS A 129 1.91 10.48 -13.01
C LYS A 129 2.54 9.33 -13.79
N VAL A 130 3.49 8.59 -13.21
CA VAL A 130 4.14 7.44 -13.87
C VAL A 130 3.12 6.36 -14.25
N LEU A 131 2.14 6.08 -13.39
CA LEU A 131 1.08 5.10 -13.67
C LEU A 131 0.15 5.57 -14.80
N PHE A 132 -0.27 6.84 -14.79
CA PHE A 132 -1.10 7.44 -15.83
C PHE A 132 -0.39 7.50 -17.21
N GLU A 133 0.90 7.86 -17.22
CA GLU A 133 1.74 7.86 -18.42
C GLU A 133 1.98 6.42 -18.94
N SER A 134 2.08 5.42 -18.05
CA SER A 134 2.26 4.01 -18.42
C SER A 134 1.01 3.40 -19.06
N ASP A 135 -0.18 3.65 -18.50
CA ASP A 135 -1.46 3.18 -19.04
C ASP A 135 -1.74 3.75 -20.45
N CYS A 136 -1.19 4.92 -20.79
CA CYS A 136 -1.45 5.59 -22.08
C CYS A 136 -0.83 4.90 -23.31
N ASN A 137 0.13 3.98 -23.16
CA ASN A 137 0.83 3.37 -24.29
C ASN A 137 0.06 2.24 -25.00
N GLY A 138 -1.08 1.79 -24.47
CA GLY A 138 -1.85 0.64 -24.98
C GLY A 138 -3.19 0.98 -25.65
N TYR A 139 -3.62 2.24 -25.67
CA TYR A 139 -4.98 2.62 -26.06
C TYR A 139 -5.01 3.76 -27.09
N ASP A 140 -5.97 3.70 -28.01
CA ASP A 140 -6.19 4.73 -29.02
C ASP A 140 -6.61 6.07 -28.38
N VAL A 141 -6.35 7.18 -29.10
CA VAL A 141 -6.49 8.55 -28.57
C VAL A 141 -7.92 8.84 -28.10
N LEU A 142 -8.93 8.28 -28.77
CA LEU A 142 -10.34 8.44 -28.39
C LEU A 142 -10.68 7.75 -27.05
N SER A 143 -9.99 6.66 -26.70
CA SER A 143 -10.17 5.99 -25.40
C SER A 143 -9.66 6.81 -24.21
N ARG A 144 -8.77 7.79 -24.47
CA ARG A 144 -8.11 8.60 -23.42
C ARG A 144 -8.98 9.76 -22.94
N LEU A 145 -9.85 10.30 -23.80
CA LEU A 145 -10.76 11.40 -23.46
C LEU A 145 -11.86 10.97 -22.48
N GLY A 146 -12.40 9.76 -22.64
CA GLY A 146 -13.44 9.20 -21.75
C GLY A 146 -12.99 8.85 -20.32
N ARG A 147 -11.83 9.36 -19.87
CA ARG A 147 -11.27 9.21 -18.51
C ARG A 147 -10.84 10.53 -17.86
N SER A 148 -10.94 11.68 -18.53
CA SER A 148 -10.64 12.99 -17.91
C SER A 148 -11.88 13.76 -17.44
N GLU A 149 -13.05 13.12 -17.42
CA GLU A 149 -14.33 13.70 -17.02
C GLU A 149 -15.08 12.79 -16.01
N CYS A 150 -14.45 12.56 -14.85
CA CYS A 150 -15.03 11.98 -13.63
C CYS A 150 -14.28 12.54 -12.41
#